data_AF-A0A1J7C8D6-F1
#
_entry.id   AF-A0A1J7C8D6-F1
#
_cell.length_a   1.000
_cell.length_b   1.000
_cell.length_c   1.000
_cell.angle_alpha   90.00
_cell.angle_beta   90.00
_cell.angle_gamma   90.00
#
_symmetry.space_group_name_H-M   'P 1'
#
loop_
_entity.id
_entity.type
_entity.pdbx_description
1 polymer ?
#
loop_
_entity_poly.entity_id
_entity_poly.type
_entity_poly.pdbx_seq_one_letter_code
_entity_poly.pdbx_strand_id
1 'polypeptide(L)'
;MGCLQSHRLTKRRVRRNDLSRETLFADNPAVANSPNFRFYAGAPMVDADGFALGSLCVIDYQPRALDATQAQTLLALAELASNEVRLRAVNRQWRWACDRLERQA
;
A
#
# COMPACT_ATOMS: atom_id res chain seq x y z
N MET A 1 6.66 -24.29 19.49
CA MET A 1 7.15 -24.26 18.09
C MET A 1 5.95 -24.23 17.15
N GLY A 2 5.59 -23.05 16.64
CA GLY A 2 4.42 -22.90 15.77
C GLY A 2 4.20 -21.44 15.36
N CYS A 3 5.24 -20.77 14.85
CA CYS A 3 5.14 -19.42 14.30
C CYS A 3 4.50 -19.51 12.89
N LEU A 4 3.17 -19.61 12.84
CA LEU A 4 2.41 -19.77 11.60
C LEU A 4 2.18 -18.42 10.90
N GLN A 5 2.93 -18.20 9.82
CA GLN A 5 2.49 -17.60 8.55
C GLN A 5 2.04 -16.12 8.47
N SER A 6 2.52 -15.20 9.31
CA SER A 6 2.23 -13.75 9.11
C SER A 6 2.95 -13.11 7.89
N HIS A 7 3.94 -13.79 7.30
CA HIS A 7 4.77 -13.23 6.21
C HIS A 7 4.20 -13.42 4.79
N ARG A 8 3.03 -14.09 4.63
CA ARG A 8 2.53 -14.49 3.30
C ARG A 8 1.69 -13.44 2.56
N LEU A 9 1.18 -12.42 3.25
CA LEU A 9 0.32 -11.39 2.65
C LEU A 9 1.08 -10.12 2.23
N THR A 10 2.26 -9.88 2.79
CA THR A 10 2.97 -8.59 2.72
C THR A 10 3.62 -8.25 1.39
N LYS A 11 3.69 -9.20 0.43
CA LYS A 11 4.39 -9.00 -0.85
C LYS A 11 3.54 -9.18 -2.11
N ARG A 12 2.24 -9.44 -1.98
CA ARG A 12 1.39 -9.66 -3.16
C ARG A 12 0.91 -8.35 -3.76
N ARG A 13 1.46 -8.02 -4.92
CA ARG A 13 0.87 -7.04 -5.84
C ARG A 13 -0.53 -7.50 -6.23
N VAL A 14 -1.47 -6.56 -6.30
CA VAL A 14 -2.83 -6.82 -6.78
C VAL A 14 -3.05 -6.01 -8.04
N ARG A 15 -3.45 -6.65 -9.13
CA ARG A 15 -3.89 -6.00 -10.36
C ARG A 15 -5.23 -6.58 -10.78
N ARG A 16 -6.25 -5.73 -10.87
CA ARG A 16 -7.60 -6.06 -11.31
C ARG A 16 -7.94 -5.15 -12.48
N ASN A 17 -8.02 -5.75 -13.66
CA ASN A 17 -8.27 -5.00 -14.89
C ASN A 17 -9.72 -4.51 -14.97
N ASP A 18 -10.65 -5.27 -14.37
CA ASP A 18 -12.06 -4.90 -14.21
C ASP A 18 -12.63 -5.47 -12.88
N LEU A 19 -12.90 -4.60 -11.91
CA LEU A 19 -13.44 -4.92 -10.58
C LEU A 19 -14.86 -5.48 -10.64
N SER A 20 -15.66 -5.08 -11.63
CA SER A 20 -17.04 -5.56 -11.79
C SER A 20 -17.10 -7.04 -12.19
N ARG A 21 -16.00 -7.56 -12.73
CA ARG A 21 -15.84 -8.96 -13.15
C ARG A 21 -15.22 -9.85 -12.09
N GLU A 22 -14.81 -9.28 -10.97
CA GLU A 22 -14.17 -10.00 -9.88
C GLU A 22 -15.22 -10.33 -8.81
N THR A 23 -15.46 -11.63 -8.58
CA THR A 23 -16.49 -12.10 -7.63
C THR A 23 -16.36 -11.49 -6.24
N LEU A 24 -15.15 -11.20 -5.79
CA LEU A 24 -14.90 -10.59 -4.47
C LEU A 24 -15.22 -9.09 -4.39
N PHE A 25 -15.36 -8.41 -5.53
CA PHE A 25 -15.47 -6.95 -5.61
C PHE A 25 -16.73 -6.47 -6.34
N ALA A 26 -17.36 -7.32 -7.15
CA ALA A 26 -18.51 -6.96 -7.98
C ALA A 26 -19.66 -6.36 -7.15
N ASP A 27 -19.94 -6.93 -5.98
CA ASP A 27 -21.03 -6.49 -5.09
C ASP A 27 -20.64 -5.35 -4.15
N ASN A 28 -19.38 -4.88 -4.20
CA ASN A 28 -18.96 -3.74 -3.39
C ASN A 28 -19.72 -2.49 -3.85
N PRO A 29 -20.37 -1.72 -2.96
CA PRO A 29 -21.12 -0.52 -3.33
C PRO A 29 -20.30 0.48 -4.17
N ALA A 30 -18.99 0.59 -3.94
CA ALA A 30 -18.13 1.48 -4.71
C ALA A 30 -17.86 1.01 -6.16
N VAL A 31 -18.17 -0.25 -6.46
CA VAL A 31 -18.06 -0.90 -7.78
C VAL A 31 -19.44 -1.01 -8.43
N ALA A 32 -20.42 -1.57 -7.71
CA ALA A 32 -21.79 -1.79 -8.19
C ALA A 32 -22.54 -0.46 -8.40
N ASN A 33 -22.38 0.49 -7.49
CA ASN A 33 -23.04 1.79 -7.50
C ASN A 33 -22.03 2.91 -7.72
N SER A 34 -22.51 4.16 -7.73
CA SER A 34 -21.65 5.34 -7.80
C SER A 34 -20.57 5.29 -6.68
N PRO A 35 -19.29 5.47 -7.02
CA PRO A 35 -18.80 6.10 -8.24
C PRO A 35 -18.41 5.12 -9.37
N ASN A 36 -18.71 3.82 -9.21
CA ASN A 36 -18.52 2.76 -10.22
C ASN A 36 -17.07 2.50 -10.61
N PHE A 37 -16.20 2.24 -9.63
CA PHE A 37 -14.82 1.85 -9.93
C PHE A 37 -14.74 0.58 -10.77
N ARG A 38 -13.80 0.59 -11.72
CA ARG A 38 -13.56 -0.53 -12.64
C ARG A 38 -12.14 -1.02 -12.57
N PHE A 39 -11.14 -0.19 -12.35
CA PHE A 39 -9.75 -0.64 -12.33
C PHE A 39 -9.13 -0.46 -10.95
N TYR A 40 -8.29 -1.41 -10.54
CA TYR A 40 -7.46 -1.28 -9.35
C TYR A 40 -6.09 -1.94 -9.56
N ALA A 41 -5.03 -1.20 -9.23
CA ALA A 41 -3.68 -1.75 -9.09
C ALA A 41 -3.07 -1.26 -7.78
N GLY A 42 -2.60 -2.19 -6.96
CA GLY A 42 -1.97 -1.92 -5.68
C GLY A 42 -0.57 -2.52 -5.59
N ALA A 43 0.37 -1.72 -5.09
CA ALA A 43 1.71 -2.14 -4.71
C ALA A 43 1.90 -1.99 -3.19
N PRO A 44 2.40 -3.02 -2.49
CA PRO A 44 2.55 -2.98 -1.05
C PRO A 44 3.62 -1.96 -0.61
N MET A 45 3.36 -1.28 0.49
CA MET A 45 4.35 -0.48 1.20
C MET A 45 4.77 -1.25 2.45
N VAL A 46 6.07 -1.49 2.60
CA VAL A 46 6.61 -2.31 3.70
C VAL A 46 7.76 -1.62 4.42
N ASP A 47 7.93 -1.94 5.70
CA ASP A 47 9.11 -1.52 6.46
C ASP A 47 10.35 -2.40 6.17
N ALA A 48 11.42 -2.24 6.96
CA ALA A 48 12.68 -2.96 6.72
C ALA A 48 12.58 -4.44 7.07
N ASP A 49 11.69 -4.76 8.01
CA ASP A 49 11.45 -6.10 8.48
C ASP A 49 10.38 -6.80 7.61
N GLY A 50 9.80 -6.06 6.65
CA GLY A 50 8.84 -6.56 5.68
C GLY A 50 7.40 -6.55 6.18
N PHE A 51 7.08 -5.82 7.27
CA PHE A 51 5.71 -5.60 7.72
C PHE A 51 5.00 -4.62 6.81
N ALA A 52 3.71 -4.86 6.55
CA ALA A 52 2.90 -3.98 5.72
C ALA A 52 2.60 -2.69 6.49
N LEU A 53 3.09 -1.58 5.95
CA LEU A 53 2.68 -0.24 6.34
C LEU A 53 1.34 0.15 5.67
N GLY A 54 1.06 -0.44 4.50
CA GLY A 54 -0.12 -0.17 3.68
C GLY A 54 0.13 -0.55 2.22
N SER A 55 -0.48 0.21 1.30
CA SER A 55 -0.27 0.05 -0.14
C SER A 55 -0.39 1.39 -0.87
N LEU A 56 0.42 1.59 -1.91
CA LEU A 56 0.18 2.60 -2.91
C LEU A 56 -0.71 2.01 -4.01
N CYS A 57 -1.82 2.67 -4.32
CA CYS A 57 -2.77 2.17 -5.31
C CYS A 57 -3.18 3.21 -6.34
N VAL A 58 -3.48 2.71 -7.54
CA VAL A 58 -4.14 3.43 -8.63
C VAL A 58 -5.53 2.83 -8.82
N ILE A 59 -6.54 3.70 -8.90
CA ILE A 59 -7.94 3.34 -9.09
C ILE A 59 -8.52 4.16 -10.24
N ASP A 60 -9.39 3.56 -11.05
CA ASP A 60 -10.02 4.24 -12.19
C ASP A 60 -11.47 3.77 -12.42
N TYR A 61 -12.26 4.61 -13.08
CA TYR A 61 -13.65 4.35 -13.48
C TYR A 61 -13.77 3.55 -14.77
N GLN A 62 -12.68 3.39 -15.52
CA GLN A 62 -12.62 2.55 -16.72
C GLN A 62 -11.73 1.33 -16.51
N PRO A 63 -12.04 0.17 -17.12
CA PRO A 63 -11.13 -0.97 -17.13
C PRO A 63 -9.78 -0.59 -17.74
N ARG A 64 -8.68 -1.06 -17.13
CA ARG A 64 -7.31 -0.83 -17.63
C ARG A 64 -6.45 -2.06 -17.50
N ALA A 65 -5.38 -2.11 -18.28
CA ALA A 65 -4.30 -3.07 -18.11
C ALA A 65 -2.98 -2.30 -18.03
N LEU A 66 -2.21 -2.51 -16.96
CA LEU A 66 -0.89 -1.93 -16.85
C LEU A 66 0.10 -2.73 -17.69
N ASP A 67 0.88 -2.04 -18.52
CA ASP A 67 2.05 -2.62 -19.14
C ASP A 67 3.15 -2.92 -18.10
N ALA A 68 4.24 -3.56 -18.55
CA ALA A 68 5.34 -3.95 -17.67
C ALA A 68 6.04 -2.73 -17.05
N THR A 69 6.23 -1.66 -17.83
CA THR A 69 6.88 -0.42 -17.38
C THR A 69 6.02 0.27 -16.32
N GLN A 70 4.72 0.44 -16.58
CA GLN A 70 3.77 1.04 -15.63
C GLN A 70 3.69 0.26 -14.33
N ALA A 71 3.70 -1.08 -14.40
CA ALA A 71 3.71 -1.91 -13.20
C ALA A 71 5.01 -1.80 -12.40
N GLN A 72 6.16 -1.68 -13.07
CA GLN A 72 7.45 -1.42 -12.43
C GLN A 72 7.50 -0.02 -11.80
N THR A 73 6.96 0.99 -12.49
CA THR A 73 6.86 2.35 -11.96
C THR A 73 6.00 2.41 -10.71
N LEU A 74 4.83 1.74 -10.69
CA LEU A 74 3.98 1.68 -9.50
C LEU A 74 4.71 1.05 -8.30
N LEU A 75 5.55 0.04 -8.55
CA LEU A 75 6.37 -0.56 -7.51
C LEU A 75 7.45 0.38 -6.99
N ALA A 76 8.20 1.01 -7.89
CA ALA A 76 9.23 1.98 -7.52
C ALA A 76 8.65 3.14 -6.70
N LEU A 77 7.44 3.61 -7.06
CA LEU A 77 6.73 4.63 -6.30
C LEU A 77 6.31 4.14 -4.91
N ALA A 78 5.85 2.89 -4.78
CA ALA A 78 5.50 2.30 -3.48
C ALA A 78 6.73 2.15 -2.57
N GLU A 79 7.89 1.79 -3.14
CA GLU A 79 9.17 1.73 -2.41
C GLU A 79 9.60 3.13 -1.96
N LEU A 80 9.51 4.13 -2.83
CA LEU A 80 9.81 5.53 -2.48
C LEU A 80 8.90 6.03 -1.36
N ALA A 81 7.59 5.76 -1.45
CA ALA A 81 6.63 6.13 -0.41
C ALA A 81 6.95 5.42 0.92
N SER A 82 7.36 4.16 0.89
CA SER A 82 7.78 3.40 2.09
C SER A 82 8.99 4.04 2.76
N ASN A 83 9.98 4.44 1.96
CA ASN A 83 11.17 5.13 2.45
C ASN A 83 10.81 6.49 3.08
N GLU A 84 9.94 7.26 2.45
CA GLU A 84 9.49 8.55 2.99
C GLU A 84 8.74 8.39 4.33
N VAL A 85 7.85 7.40 4.43
CA VAL A 85 7.16 7.10 5.69
C VAL A 85 8.16 6.75 6.80
N ARG A 86 9.17 5.93 6.50
CA ARG A 86 10.24 5.58 7.44
C ARG A 86 11.02 6.82 7.89
N LEU A 87 11.46 7.65 6.96
CA LEU A 87 12.22 8.86 7.26
C LEU A 87 11.44 9.79 8.19
N ARG A 88 10.14 9.99 7.93
CA ARG A 88 9.28 10.79 8.81
C ARG A 88 9.11 10.15 10.19
N ALA A 89 8.99 8.82 10.28
CA ALA A 89 8.87 8.13 11.56
C ALA A 89 10.12 8.31 12.42
N VAL A 90 11.30 8.10 11.84
CA VAL A 90 12.59 8.29 12.52
C VAL A 90 12.76 9.75 12.95
N ASN A 91 12.47 10.70 12.07
CA ASN A 91 12.57 12.14 12.40
C ASN A 91 11.64 12.54 13.55
N ARG A 92 10.39 12.04 13.57
CA ARG A 92 9.48 12.27 14.72
C ARG A 92 10.00 11.68 16.02
N GLN A 93 10.55 10.46 15.97
CA GLN A 93 11.12 9.80 17.15
C GLN A 93 12.30 10.58 17.72
N TRP A 94 13.19 11.10 16.87
CA TRP A 94 14.30 11.97 17.28
C TRP A 94 13.80 13.23 17.98
N ARG A 95 12.84 13.92 17.37
CA ARG A 95 12.24 15.13 17.98
C ARG A 95 11.64 14.82 19.35
N TRP A 96 10.91 13.72 19.47
CA TRP A 96 10.33 13.30 20.75
C TRP A 96 11.38 12.90 21.80
N ALA A 97 12.53 12.40 21.40
CA ALA A 97 13.62 12.08 22.31
C ALA A 97 14.29 13.36 22.85
N CYS A 98 14.60 14.31 21.96
CA CYS A 98 15.18 15.61 22.34
C CYS A 98 14.26 16.38 23.29
N ASP A 99 12.98 16.54 22.94
CA ASP A 99 11.99 17.25 23.76
C ASP A 99 11.86 16.64 25.17
N ARG A 100 12.08 15.33 25.30
CA ARG A 100 11.95 14.62 26.59
C ARG A 100 13.15 14.84 27.49
N LEU A 101 14.35 14.95 26.91
CA LEU A 101 15.57 15.28 27.64
C LEU A 101 15.55 16.72 28.15
N GLU A 102 15.08 17.65 27.31
CA GLU A 102 14.94 19.06 27.70
C GLU A 102 13.94 19.28 28.84
N ARG A 103 12.83 18.51 28.88
CA ARG A 103 11.85 18.58 29.98
C ARG A 103 12.31 17.95 31.29
N GLN A 104 13.44 17.25 31.30
CA GLN A 104 14.01 16.60 32.49
C GLN A 104 15.23 17.33 33.05
N ALA A 105 15.69 18.39 32.38
CA ALA A 105 16.76 19.29 32.82
C ALA A 105 16.18 20.53 33.50
#